data_AF-A0A3D9FSU0-F1
#
_entry.id   AF-A0A3D9FSU0-F1
#
_cell.length_a   1.000
_cell.length_b   1.000
_cell.length_c   1.000
_cell.angle_alpha   90.00
_cell.angle_beta   90.00
_cell.angle_gamma   90.00
#
_symmetry.space_group_name_H-M   'P 1'
#
loop_
_entity.id
_entity.type
_entity.pdbx_description
1 polymer ?
#
loop_
_entity_poly.entity_id
_entity_poly.type
_entity_poly.pdbx_seq_one_letter_code
_entity_poly.pdbx_strand_id
1 'polypeptide(L)'
;MKRLLFTLSLLFFTSVFFAQSQDPSSKRIVGSWFSNTNRNTKWIFTQDGKLYNYDKDIMKVMYKYSISNSCQNNSSDTSEFITLRDRDGNEFCFKINGINENKNGILSLINMSNMQPLILVNNVNLKIAQ
;
A
#
# COMPACT_ATOMS: atom_id res chain seq x y z
N MET A 1 -21.57 61.42 -9.56
CA MET A 1 -22.11 60.06 -9.80
C MET A 1 -21.48 59.13 -8.79
N LYS A 2 -22.31 58.68 -7.84
CA LYS A 2 -21.95 57.91 -6.64
C LYS A 2 -22.18 56.44 -6.93
N ARG A 3 -21.27 55.58 -6.46
CA ARG A 3 -21.49 54.17 -6.07
C ARG A 3 -21.84 53.21 -7.20
N LEU A 4 -20.84 52.59 -7.83
CA LEU A 4 -21.04 51.30 -8.53
C LEU A 4 -19.73 50.56 -8.86
N LEU A 5 -18.77 50.53 -7.95
CA LEU A 5 -17.52 49.79 -8.15
C LEU A 5 -17.07 48.98 -6.91
N PHE A 6 -18.01 48.52 -6.07
CA PHE A 6 -17.69 47.74 -4.87
C PHE A 6 -18.46 46.43 -4.75
N THR A 7 -18.93 45.85 -5.86
CA THR A 7 -19.68 44.59 -5.84
C THR A 7 -19.14 43.58 -6.85
N LEU A 8 -17.81 43.42 -6.93
CA LEU A 8 -17.21 42.34 -7.71
C LEU A 8 -15.85 41.87 -7.17
N SER A 9 -15.69 41.80 -5.84
CA SER A 9 -14.50 41.19 -5.21
C SER A 9 -14.83 40.03 -4.27
N LEU A 10 -16.08 39.57 -4.24
CA LEU A 10 -16.56 38.55 -3.28
C LEU A 10 -16.83 37.17 -3.91
N LEU A 11 -16.12 36.81 -4.99
CA LEU A 11 -16.26 35.51 -5.67
C LEU A 11 -14.91 34.79 -5.89
N PHE A 12 -13.94 35.02 -5.01
CA PHE A 12 -12.78 34.14 -4.86
C PHE A 12 -12.84 33.47 -3.48
N PHE A 13 -13.94 32.78 -3.19
CA PHE A 13 -13.86 31.66 -2.25
C PHE A 13 -13.08 30.57 -2.98
N THR A 14 -11.77 30.61 -2.81
CA THR A 14 -10.88 29.53 -3.20
C THR A 14 -11.41 28.26 -2.56
N SER A 15 -12.02 27.39 -3.36
CA SER A 15 -12.21 26.00 -2.99
C SER A 15 -10.81 25.40 -2.92
N VAL A 16 -10.13 25.63 -1.80
CA VAL A 16 -9.01 24.80 -1.38
C VAL A 16 -9.65 23.47 -1.08
N PHE A 17 -9.85 22.67 -2.12
CA PHE A 17 -10.05 21.24 -1.96
C PHE A 17 -8.79 20.80 -1.23
N PHE A 18 -8.91 20.55 0.07
CA PHE A 18 -7.88 19.87 0.82
C PHE A 18 -7.74 18.50 0.15
N ALA A 19 -6.84 18.40 -0.82
CA ALA A 19 -6.27 17.12 -1.22
C ALA A 19 -5.58 16.63 0.06
N GLN A 20 -6.31 15.87 0.86
CA GLN A 20 -5.78 15.25 2.04
C GLN A 20 -4.76 14.26 1.51
N SER A 21 -3.50 14.67 1.45
CA SER A 21 -2.43 13.87 0.89
C SER A 21 -2.38 12.59 1.70
N GLN A 22 -2.81 11.49 1.10
CA GLN A 22 -2.67 10.20 1.73
C GLN A 22 -1.17 9.95 1.94
N ASP A 23 -0.80 9.41 3.09
CA ASP A 23 0.58 9.01 3.33
C ASP A 23 1.07 8.11 2.17
N PRO A 24 2.34 8.18 1.77
CA PRO A 24 2.85 7.33 0.70
C PRO A 24 2.73 5.85 1.09
N SER A 25 2.60 4.97 0.09
CA SER A 25 2.48 3.52 0.30
C SER A 25 3.63 2.95 1.14
N SER A 26 4.85 3.48 0.96
CA SER A 26 6.04 3.11 1.75
C SER A 26 5.87 3.32 3.25
N LYS A 27 5.08 4.32 3.68
CA LYS A 27 4.76 4.57 5.08
C LYS A 27 3.55 3.77 5.55
N ARG A 28 2.53 3.64 4.71
CA ARG A 28 1.27 2.95 5.03
C ARG A 28 1.40 1.44 5.17
N ILE A 29 2.35 0.83 4.46
CA ILE A 29 2.54 -0.63 4.48
C ILE A 29 3.23 -1.14 5.76
N VAL A 30 3.92 -0.26 6.49
CA VAL A 30 4.69 -0.63 7.68
C VAL A 30 3.77 -1.23 8.73
N GLY A 31 4.12 -2.42 9.22
CA GLY A 31 3.32 -3.14 10.20
C GLY A 31 3.23 -4.65 9.92
N SER A 32 2.38 -5.31 10.70
CA SER A 32 2.13 -6.75 10.60
C SER A 32 0.89 -7.03 9.75
N TRP A 33 1.03 -7.97 8.82
CA TRP A 33 -0.01 -8.39 7.89
C TRP A 33 -0.09 -9.91 7.85
N PHE A 34 -1.27 -10.46 8.13
CA PHE A 34 -1.55 -11.89 8.20
C PHE A 34 -2.24 -12.33 6.93
N SER A 35 -1.81 -13.44 6.32
CA SER A 35 -2.47 -13.99 5.14
C SER A 35 -3.95 -14.26 5.42
N ASN A 36 -4.82 -13.91 4.44
CA ASN A 36 -6.25 -14.17 4.50
C ASN A 36 -6.61 -15.66 4.53
N THR A 37 -5.83 -16.47 3.82
CA THR A 37 -6.09 -17.91 3.68
C THR A 37 -5.43 -18.73 4.78
N ASN A 38 -4.37 -18.21 5.41
CA ASN A 38 -3.69 -18.86 6.53
C ASN A 38 -3.19 -17.84 7.56
N ARG A 39 -3.91 -17.70 8.67
CA ARG A 39 -3.60 -16.73 9.73
C ARG A 39 -2.28 -17.00 10.46
N ASN A 40 -1.69 -18.18 10.31
CA ASN A 40 -0.36 -18.48 10.86
C ASN A 40 0.78 -17.88 10.01
N THR A 41 0.50 -17.50 8.76
CA THR A 41 1.47 -16.85 7.87
C THR A 41 1.37 -15.33 8.03
N LYS A 42 2.48 -14.68 8.40
CA LYS A 42 2.53 -13.24 8.66
C LYS A 42 3.72 -12.60 7.94
N TRP A 43 3.49 -11.41 7.41
CA TRP A 43 4.47 -10.50 6.83
C TRP A 43 4.62 -9.30 7.75
N ILE A 44 5.86 -8.93 8.07
CA ILE A 44 6.15 -7.71 8.84
C ILE A 44 7.01 -6.79 7.98
N PHE A 45 6.44 -5.66 7.56
CA PHE A 45 7.16 -4.60 6.85
C PHE A 45 7.73 -3.61 7.86
N THR A 46 9.01 -3.33 7.77
CA THR A 46 9.72 -2.40 8.65
C THR A 46 10.17 -1.15 7.89
N GLN A 47 10.30 -0.03 8.60
CA GLN A 47 10.67 1.27 8.00
C GLN A 47 12.04 1.27 7.30
N ASP A 48 12.93 0.35 7.66
CA ASP A 48 14.25 0.20 7.05
C ASP A 48 14.23 -0.64 5.75
N GLY A 49 13.05 -0.88 5.17
CA GLY A 49 12.91 -1.56 3.88
C GLY A 49 13.12 -3.07 3.95
N LYS A 50 12.83 -3.69 5.11
CA LYS A 50 12.86 -5.16 5.28
C LYS A 50 11.46 -5.73 5.45
N LEU A 51 11.25 -6.88 4.84
CA LEU A 51 10.06 -7.70 5.01
C LEU A 51 10.48 -9.00 5.70
N TYR A 52 9.88 -9.30 6.83
CA TYR A 52 10.06 -10.58 7.52
C TYR A 52 8.83 -11.44 7.32
N ASN A 53 9.03 -12.62 6.74
CA ASN A 53 7.99 -13.63 6.60
C ASN A 53 8.09 -14.65 7.74
N TYR A 54 6.95 -14.93 8.36
CA TYR A 54 6.79 -15.91 9.43
C TYR A 54 5.73 -16.93 9.05
N ASP A 55 5.92 -18.16 9.50
CA ASP A 55 4.89 -19.19 9.56
C ASP A 55 4.91 -19.84 10.96
N LYS A 56 3.76 -19.83 11.63
CA LYS A 56 3.60 -20.27 13.04
C LYS A 56 4.62 -19.62 13.97
N ASP A 57 4.78 -18.30 13.82
CA ASP A 57 5.74 -17.45 14.55
C ASP A 57 7.23 -17.83 14.38
N ILE A 58 7.56 -18.73 13.45
CA ILE A 58 8.94 -19.03 13.07
C ILE A 58 9.29 -18.22 11.83
N MET A 59 10.32 -17.38 11.93
CA MET A 59 10.83 -16.61 10.79
C MET A 59 11.35 -17.57 9.72
N LYS A 60 10.84 -17.44 8.49
CA LYS A 60 11.21 -18.30 7.35
C LYS A 60 12.20 -17.62 6.44
N VAL A 61 11.95 -16.36 6.11
CA VAL A 61 12.76 -15.60 5.15
C VAL A 61 12.63 -14.11 5.44
N MET A 62 13.71 -13.38 5.12
CA MET A 62 13.74 -11.93 5.09
C MET A 62 14.01 -11.48 3.66
N TYR A 63 13.23 -10.50 3.20
CA TYR A 63 13.44 -9.82 1.93
C TYR A 63 13.80 -8.36 2.17
N LYS A 64 14.61 -7.79 1.29
CA LYS A 64 14.62 -6.34 1.10
C LYS A 64 13.40 -5.98 0.27
N TYR A 65 12.66 -4.95 0.64
CA TYR A 65 11.56 -4.46 -0.18
C TYR A 65 11.75 -3.01 -0.60
N SER A 66 11.22 -2.68 -1.77
CA SER A 66 11.07 -1.32 -2.27
C SER A 66 9.68 -1.14 -2.85
N ILE A 67 9.18 0.10 -2.83
CA ILE A 67 7.93 0.48 -3.50
C ILE A 67 8.24 1.50 -4.58
N SER A 68 7.77 1.24 -5.79
CA SER A 68 7.98 2.09 -6.97
C SER A 68 6.88 1.86 -8.01
N ASN A 69 6.82 2.73 -9.01
CA ASN A 69 5.93 2.60 -10.16
C ASN A 69 6.38 1.57 -11.21
N SER A 70 7.46 0.84 -10.91
CA SER A 70 7.98 -0.23 -11.75
C SER A 70 8.56 -1.35 -10.91
N CYS A 71 8.55 -2.55 -11.46
CA CYS A 71 9.08 -3.76 -10.85
C CYS A 71 9.23 -4.86 -11.91
N GLN A 72 10.41 -5.48 -12.00
CA GLN A 72 10.78 -6.37 -13.10
C GLN A 72 10.46 -5.74 -14.47
N ASN A 73 9.67 -6.41 -15.31
CA ASN A 73 9.24 -5.92 -16.63
C ASN A 73 7.91 -5.15 -16.60
N ASN A 74 7.40 -4.81 -15.41
CA ASN A 74 6.16 -4.07 -15.24
C ASN A 74 6.46 -2.61 -14.91
N SER A 75 5.70 -1.69 -15.52
CA SER A 75 5.71 -0.27 -15.20
C SER A 75 4.30 0.31 -15.33
N SER A 76 3.99 1.35 -14.57
CA SER A 76 2.71 2.04 -14.63
C SER A 76 2.83 3.47 -14.10
N ASP A 77 2.23 4.44 -14.79
CA ASP A 77 2.22 5.83 -14.33
C ASP A 77 1.33 6.06 -13.09
N THR A 78 0.42 5.13 -12.80
CA THR A 78 -0.60 5.28 -11.76
C THR A 78 -0.54 4.21 -10.68
N SER A 79 -0.01 3.03 -11.00
CA SER A 79 0.06 1.91 -10.05
C SER A 79 1.44 1.84 -9.40
N GLU A 80 1.44 1.54 -8.11
CA GLU A 80 2.66 1.20 -7.37
C GLU A 80 2.81 -0.33 -7.25
N PHE A 81 4.06 -0.75 -7.13
CA PHE A 81 4.48 -2.14 -7.00
C PHE A 81 5.40 -2.29 -5.80
N ILE A 82 5.38 -3.48 -5.20
CA ILE A 82 6.35 -3.93 -4.21
C ILE A 82 7.30 -4.90 -4.93
N THR A 83 8.59 -4.60 -4.87
CA THR A 83 9.64 -5.55 -5.23
C THR A 83 10.17 -6.17 -3.95
N LEU A 84 10.11 -7.49 -3.81
CA LEU A 84 10.79 -8.23 -2.75
C LEU A 84 12.03 -8.89 -3.33
N ARG A 85 13.21 -8.62 -2.75
CA ARG A 85 14.47 -9.25 -3.16
C ARG A 85 15.02 -10.12 -2.02
N ASP A 86 15.26 -11.39 -2.31
CA ASP A 86 15.87 -12.31 -1.34
C ASP A 86 17.40 -12.15 -1.26
N ARG A 87 18.05 -13.02 -0.48
CA ARG A 87 19.51 -13.00 -0.30
C ARG A 87 20.25 -13.37 -1.59
N ASP A 88 19.67 -14.23 -2.42
CA ASP A 88 20.28 -14.74 -3.64
C ASP A 88 20.07 -13.79 -4.83
N GLY A 89 19.28 -12.72 -4.61
CA GLY A 89 18.99 -11.70 -5.60
C GLY A 89 17.72 -11.98 -6.42
N ASN A 90 16.96 -13.04 -6.10
CA ASN A 90 15.69 -13.30 -6.77
C ASN A 90 14.69 -12.21 -6.40
N GLU A 91 13.96 -11.74 -7.40
CA GLU A 91 12.95 -10.71 -7.24
C GLU A 91 11.55 -11.27 -7.37
N PHE A 92 10.67 -10.84 -6.49
CA PHE A 92 9.24 -11.14 -6.52
C PHE A 92 8.47 -9.83 -6.62
N CYS A 93 7.53 -9.79 -7.54
CA CYS A 93 6.86 -8.55 -7.94
C CYS A 93 5.38 -8.59 -7.61
N PHE A 94 4.90 -7.56 -6.91
CA PHE A 94 3.50 -7.45 -6.53
C PHE A 94 2.94 -6.07 -6.85
N LYS A 95 1.87 -5.99 -7.64
CA LYS A 95 1.11 -4.74 -7.78
C LYS A 95 0.31 -4.47 -6.52
N ILE A 96 0.31 -3.22 -6.06
CA ILE A 96 -0.49 -2.76 -4.92
C ILE A 96 -1.88 -2.37 -5.44
N ASN A 97 -2.92 -3.04 -4.95
CA ASN A 97 -4.31 -2.63 -5.20
C ASN A 97 -4.84 -1.70 -4.10
N GLY A 98 -4.35 -1.84 -2.86
CA GLY A 98 -4.74 -0.97 -1.75
C GLY A 98 -4.07 -1.35 -0.43
N ILE A 99 -3.86 -0.36 0.43
CA ILE A 99 -3.19 -0.53 1.74
C ILE A 99 -4.03 0.11 2.84
N ASN A 100 -4.79 -0.67 3.59
CA ASN A 100 -5.64 -0.18 4.68
C ASN A 100 -6.58 0.95 4.22
N GLU A 101 -7.14 0.84 3.01
CA GLU A 101 -8.05 1.86 2.47
C GLU A 101 -9.23 2.08 3.42
N ASN A 102 -9.54 3.33 3.74
CA ASN A 102 -10.58 3.68 4.70
C ASN A 102 -10.46 2.96 6.06
N LYS A 103 -9.23 2.63 6.46
CA LYS A 103 -8.93 1.87 7.70
C LYS A 103 -9.58 0.47 7.73
N ASN A 104 -9.78 -0.15 6.57
CA ASN A 104 -10.40 -1.48 6.46
C ASN A 104 -9.52 -2.65 6.93
N GLY A 105 -8.26 -2.38 7.29
CA GLY A 105 -7.31 -3.36 7.79
C GLY A 105 -6.78 -4.34 6.74
N ILE A 106 -6.95 -4.07 5.44
CA ILE A 106 -6.62 -5.00 4.34
C ILE A 106 -5.43 -4.48 3.52
N LEU A 107 -4.47 -5.34 3.25
CA LEU A 107 -3.43 -5.17 2.24
C LEU A 107 -3.78 -6.07 1.06
N SER A 108 -4.09 -5.47 -0.08
CA SER A 108 -4.45 -6.19 -1.30
C SER A 108 -3.35 -6.05 -2.33
N LEU A 109 -2.81 -7.19 -2.76
CA LEU A 109 -1.73 -7.29 -3.74
C LEU A 109 -2.15 -8.21 -4.90
N ILE A 110 -1.50 -8.06 -6.05
CA ILE A 110 -1.53 -9.02 -7.15
C ILE A 110 -0.11 -9.47 -7.42
N ASN A 111 0.14 -10.77 -7.36
CA ASN A 111 1.43 -11.33 -7.77
C ASN A 111 1.56 -11.23 -9.29
N MET A 112 2.57 -10.50 -9.76
CA MET A 112 2.72 -10.22 -11.20
C MET A 112 3.23 -11.41 -12.02
N SER A 113 3.73 -12.47 -11.38
CA SER A 113 4.18 -13.68 -12.09
C SER A 113 3.05 -14.62 -12.51
N ASN A 114 1.94 -14.63 -11.76
CA ASN A 114 0.83 -15.56 -11.97
C ASN A 114 -0.56 -14.90 -11.89
N MET A 115 -0.60 -13.58 -11.73
CA MET A 115 -1.80 -12.75 -11.61
C MET A 115 -2.74 -13.15 -10.45
N GLN A 116 -2.25 -13.93 -9.49
CA GLN A 116 -3.06 -14.36 -8.35
C GLN A 116 -3.14 -13.24 -7.30
N PRO A 117 -4.34 -12.99 -6.74
CA PRO A 117 -4.49 -12.03 -5.64
C PRO A 117 -3.83 -12.58 -4.37
N LEU A 118 -3.14 -11.70 -3.66
CA LEU A 118 -2.63 -11.94 -2.31
C LEU A 118 -3.27 -10.93 -1.37
N ILE A 119 -4.18 -11.42 -0.53
CA ILE A 119 -4.88 -10.60 0.46
C ILE A 119 -4.29 -10.89 1.84
N LEU A 120 -3.88 -9.83 2.53
CA LEU A 120 -3.44 -9.87 3.92
C LEU A 120 -4.29 -8.91 4.76
N VAL A 121 -4.32 -9.14 6.08
CA VAL A 121 -5.06 -8.30 7.03
C VAL A 121 -4.15 -7.90 8.19
N ASN A 122 -4.39 -6.76 8.82
CA ASN A 122 -3.59 -6.32 9.97
C ASN A 122 -4.12 -6.81 11.34
N ASN A 123 -5.26 -7.50 11.36
CA ASN A 123 -5.86 -8.08 12.57
C ASN A 123 -6.31 -9.51 12.30
N VAL A 124 -5.82 -10.47 13.10
CA VAL A 124 -6.12 -11.90 12.95
C VAL A 124 -7.61 -12.24 13.04
N ASN A 125 -8.39 -11.41 13.75
CA ASN A 125 -9.82 -11.58 13.94
C ASN A 125 -10.66 -10.91 12.85
N LEU A 126 -10.02 -10.23 11.87
CA LEU A 126 -10.71 -9.55 10.79
C LEU A 126 -11.36 -10.59 9.85
N LYS A 127 -12.67 -10.46 9.68
CA LYS A 127 -13.47 -11.25 8.74
C LYS A 127 -13.65 -10.44 7.46
N ILE A 128 -13.21 -10.99 6.33
CA ILE A 128 -13.50 -10.43 5.02
C ILE A 128 -14.74 -11.15 4.51
N ALA A 129 -15.81 -10.41 4.19
CA ALA A 129 -16.95 -10.98 3.46
C ALA A 129 -16.45 -11.38 2.06
N GLN A 130 -16.59 -12.66 1.74
CA GLN A 130 -16.27 -13.21 0.41
C GLN A 130 -17.42 -12.95 -0.56
#